data_AF-A0A935W166-F1
#
_entry.id   AF-A0A935W166-F1
#
_cell.length_a   1.000
_cell.length_b   1.000
_cell.length_c   1.000
_cell.angle_alpha   90.00
_cell.angle_beta   90.00
_cell.angle_gamma   90.00
#
_symmetry.space_group_name_H-M   'P 1'
#
loop_
_entity.id
_entity.type
_entity.pdbx_description
1 polymer ?
#
loop_
_entity_poly.entity_id
_entity_poly.type
_entity_poly.pdbx_seq_one_letter_code
_entity_poly.pdbx_strand_id
1 'polypeptide(L)'
;MWGLENWGELIWGGHAVPGLSVGMLLILMGCCFAAGGYFLRPGSKSRRGSVAAAILLVVPLSVAAFALPHVFTNGTIADADEVNANFSAITNALDVASCPVGMTRIEMPYAILCRANGPVASWDQAASYCWDSYRAHLCSPQQWRDAVCISGLSSPGASWTNAQTGASTAGAISACTTDAFSSIPTTSQRVAACCLEWARY
;
A
#
# COMPACT_ATOMS: atom_id res chain seq x y z
N MET A 1 -38.20 -22.24 6.59
CA MET A 1 -38.74 -20.91 6.24
C MET A 1 -38.45 -20.00 7.41
N TRP A 2 -37.49 -19.08 7.26
CA TRP A 2 -37.16 -18.11 8.32
C TRP A 2 -38.32 -17.12 8.43
N GLY A 3 -39.02 -17.17 9.57
CA GLY A 3 -40.32 -16.55 9.78
C GLY A 3 -40.24 -15.17 10.43
N LEU A 4 -40.96 -14.23 9.81
CA LEU A 4 -41.90 -13.24 10.39
C LEU A 4 -41.51 -12.37 11.60
N GLU A 5 -40.29 -12.43 12.10
CA GLU A 5 -39.83 -11.51 13.14
C GLU A 5 -39.29 -10.24 12.46
N ASN A 6 -39.86 -9.08 12.79
CA ASN A 6 -39.35 -7.78 12.38
C ASN A 6 -38.02 -7.54 13.11
N TRP A 7 -36.92 -8.01 12.52
CA TRP A 7 -35.56 -7.63 12.90
C TRP A 7 -35.45 -6.14 12.66
N GLY A 8 -35.42 -5.36 13.75
CA GLY A 8 -35.59 -3.90 13.73
C GLY A 8 -34.80 -3.18 12.64
N GLU A 9 -35.40 -2.10 12.14
CA GLU A 9 -34.79 -1.22 11.15
C GLU A 9 -33.57 -0.51 11.76
N LEU A 10 -32.39 -0.76 11.21
CA LEU A 10 -31.16 -0.10 11.63
C LEU A 10 -31.01 1.19 10.82
N ILE A 11 -31.56 2.27 11.36
CA ILE A 11 -31.47 3.62 10.77
C ILE A 11 -30.07 4.17 11.04
N TRP A 12 -29.20 4.17 10.04
CA TRP A 12 -27.88 4.79 10.12
C TRP A 12 -28.05 6.32 10.16
N GLY A 13 -27.67 6.93 11.29
CA GLY A 13 -27.70 8.37 11.49
C GLY A 13 -26.91 9.10 10.40
N GLY A 14 -27.60 9.99 9.69
CA GLY A 14 -27.11 10.62 8.48
C GLY A 14 -26.02 11.66 8.72
N HIS A 15 -24.79 11.32 8.36
CA HIS A 15 -23.85 12.27 7.78
C HIS A 15 -23.19 11.62 6.56
N ALA A 16 -23.88 11.65 5.41
CA ALA A 16 -23.22 11.48 4.13
C ALA A 16 -22.24 12.65 3.98
N VAL A 17 -20.94 12.37 3.88
CA VAL A 17 -19.95 13.38 3.50
C VAL A 17 -20.36 13.88 2.12
N PRO A 18 -20.79 15.14 1.95
CA PRO A 18 -21.26 15.61 0.66
C PRO A 18 -20.09 15.56 -0.31
N GLY A 19 -20.17 14.68 -1.31
CA GLY A 19 -19.38 14.86 -2.52
C GLY A 19 -19.71 16.25 -3.06
N LEU A 20 -18.68 17.07 -3.29
CA LEU A 20 -18.84 18.41 -3.85
C LEU A 20 -19.65 18.29 -5.14
N SER A 21 -20.82 18.93 -5.20
CA SER A 21 -21.63 18.96 -6.41
C SER A 21 -20.81 19.54 -7.56
N VAL A 22 -21.06 19.11 -8.79
CA VAL A 22 -20.32 19.60 -9.98
C VAL A 22 -20.29 21.13 -10.04
N GLY A 23 -21.39 21.79 -9.65
CA GLY A 23 -21.45 23.24 -9.52
C GLY A 23 -20.48 23.81 -8.48
N MET A 24 -20.35 23.17 -7.31
CA MET A 24 -19.42 23.58 -6.28
C MET A 24 -17.96 23.27 -6.66
N LEU A 25 -17.74 22.22 -7.44
CA LEU A 25 -16.44 21.88 -8.02
C LEU A 25 -15.99 22.92 -9.05
N LEU A 26 -16.92 23.41 -9.90
CA LEU A 26 -16.67 24.50 -10.84
C LEU A 26 -16.42 25.84 -10.13
N ILE A 27 -17.12 26.11 -9.02
CA ILE A 27 -16.87 27.28 -8.17
C ILE A 27 -15.47 27.20 -7.54
N LEU A 28 -15.09 26.04 -7.01
CA LEU A 28 -13.74 25.80 -6.48
C LEU A 28 -12.67 25.98 -7.57
N MET A 29 -12.89 25.44 -8.77
CA MET A 29 -11.98 25.60 -9.89
C MET A 29 -11.84 27.09 -10.26
N GLY A 30 -12.95 27.82 -10.35
CA GLY A 30 -12.98 29.27 -10.60
C GLY A 30 -12.22 30.06 -9.54
N CYS A 31 -12.40 29.73 -8.26
CA CYS A 31 -11.64 30.31 -7.15
C CYS A 31 -10.14 29.99 -7.24
N CYS A 32 -9.77 28.80 -7.70
CA CYS A 32 -8.36 28.41 -7.90
C CYS A 32 -7.72 29.18 -9.07
N PHE A 33 -8.44 29.39 -10.17
CA PHE A 33 -7.94 30.21 -11.30
C PHE A 33 -7.82 31.68 -10.92
N ALA A 34 -8.77 32.22 -10.15
CA ALA A 34 -8.72 33.59 -9.65
C ALA A 34 -7.58 33.79 -8.65
N ALA A 35 -7.38 32.84 -7.72
CA ALA A 35 -6.24 32.84 -6.80
C ALA A 35 -4.91 32.71 -7.56
N GLY A 36 -4.82 31.79 -8.52
CA GLY A 36 -3.65 31.62 -9.39
C GLY A 36 -3.30 32.91 -10.14
N GLY A 37 -4.27 33.60 -10.73
CA GLY A 37 -4.08 34.88 -11.40
C GLY A 37 -3.67 36.02 -10.45
N TYR A 38 -4.15 36.01 -9.20
CA TYR A 38 -3.79 36.99 -8.19
C TYR A 38 -2.38 36.75 -7.60
N PHE A 39 -2.00 35.49 -7.40
CA PHE A 39 -0.70 35.10 -6.83
C PHE A 39 0.44 35.02 -7.85
N LEU A 40 0.15 34.79 -9.14
CA LEU A 40 1.13 34.82 -10.24
C LEU A 40 1.37 36.23 -10.80
N ARG A 41 0.71 37.25 -10.24
CA ARG A 41 0.91 38.64 -10.64
C ARG A 41 2.37 39.06 -10.34
N PRO A 42 3.14 39.50 -11.34
CA PRO A 42 4.57 39.71 -11.20
C PRO A 42 4.82 40.94 -10.32
N GLY A 43 5.03 40.72 -9.02
CA GLY A 43 5.29 41.80 -8.05
C GLY A 43 5.01 41.46 -6.58
N SER A 44 4.29 40.37 -6.27
CA SER A 44 3.97 40.02 -4.88
C SER A 44 5.09 39.20 -4.21
N LYS A 45 5.76 39.80 -3.21
CA LYS A 45 6.96 39.28 -2.52
C LYS A 45 6.73 38.12 -1.53
N SER A 46 5.56 37.48 -1.48
CA SER A 46 5.30 36.39 -0.51
C SER A 46 5.28 35.01 -1.16
N ARG A 47 6.47 34.46 -1.44
CA ARG A 47 6.65 33.04 -1.85
C ARG A 47 6.17 32.03 -0.78
N ARG A 48 6.03 32.45 0.48
CA ARG A 48 5.63 31.58 1.60
C ARG A 48 4.12 31.31 1.61
N GLY A 49 3.30 32.29 1.21
CA GLY A 49 1.84 32.13 1.16
C GLY A 49 1.38 31.18 0.06
N SER A 50 2.08 31.17 -1.07
CA SER A 50 1.80 30.28 -2.22
C SER A 50 2.10 28.82 -1.92
N VAL A 51 3.17 28.52 -1.18
CA VAL A 51 3.50 27.15 -0.78
C VAL A 51 2.51 26.61 0.27
N ALA A 52 2.12 27.42 1.25
CA ALA A 52 1.13 27.01 2.25
C ALA A 52 -0.25 26.75 1.62
N ALA A 53 -0.68 27.61 0.68
CA ALA A 53 -1.92 27.41 -0.05
C ALA A 53 -1.87 26.16 -0.96
N ALA A 54 -0.74 25.88 -1.62
CA ALA A 54 -0.57 24.69 -2.43
C ALA A 54 -0.61 23.39 -1.59
N ILE A 55 0.02 23.38 -0.41
CA ILE A 55 -0.01 22.22 0.50
C ILE A 55 -1.44 21.97 1.00
N LEU A 56 -2.17 23.03 1.36
CA LEU A 56 -3.56 22.91 1.84
C LEU A 56 -4.54 22.46 0.75
N LEU A 57 -4.25 22.73 -0.53
CA LEU A 57 -5.01 22.30 -1.71
C LEU A 57 -4.71 20.86 -2.16
N VAL A 58 -3.51 20.33 -1.86
CA VAL A 58 -3.12 18.96 -2.24
C VAL A 58 -3.64 17.93 -1.23
N VAL A 59 -3.73 18.27 0.07
CA VAL A 59 -4.18 17.36 1.14
C VAL A 59 -5.60 16.78 0.94
N PRO A 60 -6.62 17.50 0.43
CA PRO A 60 -7.95 16.90 0.23
C PRO A 60 -8.06 16.01 -1.00
N LEU A 61 -7.09 16.01 -1.93
CA LEU A 61 -7.16 15.25 -3.19
C LEU A 61 -6.54 13.86 -3.12
N SER A 62 -5.79 13.53 -2.05
CA SER A 62 -5.13 12.22 -1.90
C SER A 62 -5.95 11.18 -1.14
N VAL A 63 -7.17 11.51 -0.70
CA VAL A 63 -8.09 10.49 -0.19
C VAL A 63 -8.68 9.79 -1.42
N ALA A 64 -7.98 8.77 -1.91
CA ALA A 64 -8.53 7.86 -2.90
C ALA A 64 -9.83 7.30 -2.30
N ALA A 65 -10.97 7.80 -2.78
CA ALA A 65 -12.27 7.31 -2.33
C ALA A 65 -12.34 5.83 -2.74
N PHE A 66 -12.18 4.94 -1.77
CA PHE A 66 -12.40 3.51 -1.98
C PHE A 66 -13.87 3.34 -2.36
N ALA A 67 -14.12 3.00 -3.62
CA ALA A 67 -15.47 2.83 -4.13
C ALA A 67 -16.01 1.47 -3.66
N LEU A 68 -17.08 1.52 -2.87
CA LEU A 68 -17.80 0.32 -2.46
C LEU A 68 -18.65 -0.21 -3.63
N PRO A 69 -18.84 -1.54 -3.72
CA PRO A 69 -19.71 -2.16 -4.73
C PRO A 69 -21.15 -1.64 -4.71
N HIS A 70 -21.69 -1.34 -3.52
CA HIS A 70 -23.06 -0.88 -3.34
C HIS A 70 -23.12 0.47 -2.61
N VAL A 71 -24.02 1.35 -3.03
CA VAL A 71 -24.27 2.65 -2.39
C VAL A 71 -25.72 2.67 -1.91
N PHE A 72 -25.93 2.91 -0.62
CA PHE A 72 -27.26 2.91 -0.02
C PHE A 72 -27.84 4.32 0.05
N THR A 73 -29.13 4.45 -0.23
CA THR A 73 -29.87 5.71 -0.07
C THR A 73 -30.51 5.76 1.30
N ASN A 74 -30.48 6.92 1.95
CA ASN A 74 -31.12 7.07 3.25
C ASN A 74 -32.64 6.87 3.15
N GLY A 75 -33.23 6.15 4.10
CA GLY A 75 -34.67 5.82 4.13
C GLY A 75 -35.09 4.66 3.24
N THR A 76 -34.16 3.94 2.60
CA THR A 76 -34.45 2.69 1.89
C THR A 76 -33.93 1.49 2.68
N ILE A 77 -34.69 0.39 2.70
CA ILE A 77 -34.25 -0.88 3.27
C ILE A 77 -33.08 -1.41 2.42
N ALA A 78 -31.92 -1.61 3.04
CA ALA A 78 -30.76 -2.20 2.39
C ALA A 78 -30.83 -3.74 2.47
N ASP A 79 -30.50 -4.41 1.37
CA ASP A 79 -30.42 -5.87 1.33
C ASP A 79 -29.19 -6.36 2.13
N ALA A 80 -29.37 -7.44 2.90
CA ALA A 80 -28.31 -7.98 3.76
C ALA A 80 -27.10 -8.50 2.95
N ASP A 81 -27.33 -9.06 1.76
CA ASP A 81 -26.27 -9.57 0.90
C ASP A 81 -25.44 -8.42 0.31
N GLU A 82 -26.08 -7.31 -0.05
CA GLU A 82 -25.40 -6.09 -0.52
C GLU A 82 -24.55 -5.44 0.59
N VAL A 83 -25.08 -5.41 1.82
CA VAL A 83 -24.35 -4.92 2.99
C VAL A 83 -23.14 -5.80 3.28
N ASN A 84 -23.30 -7.12 3.23
CA ASN A 84 -22.21 -8.09 3.42
C ASN A 84 -21.14 -7.97 2.31
N ALA A 85 -21.55 -7.75 1.06
CA ALA A 85 -20.63 -7.54 -0.05
C ALA A 85 -19.77 -6.29 0.15
N ASN A 86 -20.35 -5.19 0.66
CA ASN A 86 -19.59 -3.99 1.03
C ASN A 86 -18.62 -4.25 2.18
N PHE A 87 -19.05 -4.94 3.25
CA PHE A 87 -18.16 -5.30 4.35
C PHE A 87 -17.01 -6.22 3.90
N SER A 88 -17.26 -7.15 2.97
CA SER A 88 -16.21 -7.97 2.36
C SER A 88 -15.24 -7.12 1.53
N ALA A 89 -15.74 -6.18 0.73
CA ALA A 89 -14.90 -5.27 -0.04
C ALA A 89 -14.01 -4.39 0.87
N ILE A 90 -14.56 -3.87 1.97
CA ILE A 90 -13.79 -3.12 2.97
C ILE A 90 -12.76 -4.03 3.62
N THR A 91 -13.15 -5.24 4.01
CA THR A 91 -12.24 -6.21 4.63
C THR A 91 -11.09 -6.54 3.70
N ASN A 92 -11.35 -6.84 2.43
CA ASN A 92 -10.30 -7.12 1.44
C ASN A 92 -9.39 -5.91 1.18
N ALA A 93 -9.94 -4.69 1.23
CA ALA A 93 -9.15 -3.47 1.10
C ALA A 93 -8.31 -3.16 2.35
N LEU A 94 -8.81 -3.55 3.53
CA LEU A 94 -8.12 -3.45 4.81
C LEU A 94 -7.22 -4.66 5.11
N ASP A 95 -7.37 -5.77 4.37
CA ASP A 95 -6.55 -6.98 4.48
C ASP A 95 -5.19 -6.79 3.79
N VAL A 96 -4.62 -5.61 4.04
CA VAL A 96 -3.22 -5.26 3.95
C VAL A 96 -2.36 -6.18 4.85
N ALA A 97 -2.98 -6.98 5.74
CA ALA A 97 -2.32 -8.00 6.54
C ALA A 97 -2.22 -9.39 5.85
N SER A 98 -2.82 -9.56 4.67
CA SER A 98 -2.69 -10.78 3.88
C SER A 98 -1.55 -10.67 2.87
N CYS A 99 -0.76 -11.74 2.76
CA CYS A 99 0.29 -11.79 1.75
C CYS A 99 -0.32 -11.99 0.36
N PRO A 100 0.18 -11.28 -0.67
CA PRO A 100 -0.21 -11.54 -2.05
C PRO A 100 -0.09 -13.02 -2.42
N VAL A 101 -0.97 -13.50 -3.31
CA VAL A 101 -0.93 -14.89 -3.79
C VAL A 101 0.46 -15.22 -4.34
N GLY A 102 1.03 -16.33 -3.90
CA GLY A 102 2.40 -16.76 -4.27
C GLY A 102 3.49 -16.29 -3.32
N MET A 103 3.17 -15.46 -2.32
CA MET A 103 4.07 -15.17 -1.19
C MET A 103 3.78 -16.08 0.00
N THR A 104 4.84 -16.50 0.68
CA THR A 104 4.75 -17.18 1.97
C THR A 104 4.61 -16.16 3.09
N ARG A 105 3.59 -16.34 3.93
CA ARG A 105 3.36 -15.54 5.13
C ARG A 105 4.22 -16.04 6.28
N ILE A 106 4.88 -15.10 6.96
CA ILE A 106 5.76 -15.32 8.08
C ILE A 106 5.30 -14.42 9.21
N GLU A 107 4.90 -15.03 10.32
CA GLU A 107 4.50 -14.27 11.50
C GLU A 107 5.71 -13.95 12.36
N MET A 108 5.99 -12.65 12.51
CA MET A 108 7.00 -12.14 13.42
C MET A 108 6.30 -11.56 14.65
N PRO A 109 7.00 -11.36 15.78
CA PRO A 109 6.38 -10.88 17.03
C PRO A 109 5.65 -9.54 16.89
N TYR A 110 6.13 -8.65 16.03
CA TYR A 110 5.61 -7.29 15.87
C TYR A 110 5.25 -6.92 14.42
N ALA A 111 5.35 -7.88 13.49
CA ALA A 111 5.10 -7.64 12.07
C ALA A 111 4.74 -8.93 11.33
N ILE A 112 4.11 -8.79 10.18
CA ILE A 112 3.88 -9.87 9.23
C ILE A 112 4.82 -9.64 8.05
N LEU A 113 5.67 -10.62 7.77
CA LEU A 113 6.57 -10.61 6.62
C LEU A 113 6.04 -11.56 5.55
N CYS A 114 5.90 -11.06 4.33
CA CYS A 114 5.54 -11.83 3.15
C CYS A 114 6.76 -11.99 2.27
N ARG A 115 7.13 -13.23 1.92
CA ARG A 115 8.30 -13.51 1.08
C ARG A 115 7.94 -14.34 -0.13
N ALA A 116 8.48 -13.98 -1.29
CA ALA A 116 8.51 -14.85 -2.48
C ALA A 116 9.92 -14.95 -3.06
N ASN A 117 10.23 -16.10 -3.66
CA ASN A 117 11.36 -16.24 -4.59
C ASN A 117 10.92 -15.75 -5.97
N GLY A 118 11.67 -14.83 -6.55
CA GLY A 118 11.51 -14.39 -7.93
C GLY A 118 12.53 -15.03 -8.88
N PRO A 119 12.61 -14.54 -10.13
CA PRO A 119 13.46 -15.12 -11.15
C PRO A 119 14.95 -14.90 -10.88
N VAL A 120 15.80 -15.66 -11.60
CA VAL A 120 17.22 -15.35 -11.73
C VAL A 120 17.38 -14.24 -12.76
N ALA A 121 17.68 -13.03 -12.32
CA ALA A 121 17.73 -11.86 -13.19
C ALA A 121 18.81 -10.85 -12.74
N SER A 122 19.04 -9.82 -13.57
CA SER A 122 19.82 -8.65 -13.14
C SER A 122 19.10 -7.90 -12.02
N TRP A 123 19.80 -7.06 -11.26
CA TRP A 123 19.21 -6.35 -10.12
C TRP A 123 17.99 -5.52 -10.54
N ASP A 124 18.09 -4.75 -11.62
CA ASP A 124 16.99 -3.90 -12.12
C ASP A 124 15.77 -4.75 -12.50
N GLN A 125 15.99 -5.83 -13.24
CA GLN A 125 14.93 -6.76 -13.63
C GLN A 125 14.28 -7.45 -12.42
N ALA A 126 15.08 -7.81 -11.41
CA ALA A 126 14.59 -8.40 -10.18
C ALA A 126 13.73 -7.40 -9.37
N ALA A 127 14.18 -6.15 -9.27
CA ALA A 127 13.45 -5.08 -8.59
C ALA A 127 12.12 -4.78 -9.30
N SER A 128 12.14 -4.65 -10.64
CA SER A 128 10.92 -4.48 -11.44
C SER A 128 9.97 -5.67 -11.28
N TYR A 129 10.46 -6.90 -11.33
CA TYR A 129 9.64 -8.10 -11.11
C TYR A 129 8.93 -8.08 -9.75
N CYS A 130 9.64 -7.79 -8.66
CA CYS A 130 9.02 -7.74 -7.33
C CYS A 130 7.91 -6.69 -7.25
N TRP A 131 8.12 -5.54 -7.89
CA TRP A 131 7.13 -4.46 -7.92
C TRP A 131 5.92 -4.80 -8.81
N ASP A 132 6.15 -5.40 -9.97
CA ASP A 132 5.10 -5.70 -10.94
C ASP A 132 4.25 -6.89 -10.52
N SER A 133 4.86 -7.93 -9.96
CA SER A 133 4.15 -9.15 -9.54
C SER A 133 3.46 -9.01 -8.18
N TYR A 134 4.08 -8.32 -7.23
CA TYR A 134 3.64 -8.33 -5.84
C TYR A 134 3.46 -6.95 -5.22
N ARG A 135 3.79 -5.86 -5.93
CA ARG A 135 3.93 -4.51 -5.35
C ARG A 135 4.90 -4.49 -4.17
N ALA A 136 5.91 -5.35 -4.23
CA ALA A 136 6.91 -5.56 -3.21
C ALA A 136 8.26 -4.97 -3.61
N HIS A 137 9.14 -4.80 -2.65
CA HIS A 137 10.55 -4.49 -2.90
C HIS A 137 11.42 -5.72 -2.75
N LEU A 138 12.67 -5.63 -3.19
CA LEU A 138 13.68 -6.62 -2.82
C LEU A 138 13.79 -6.66 -1.29
N CYS A 139 13.96 -7.85 -0.73
CA CYS A 139 14.09 -8.02 0.71
C CYS A 139 15.26 -7.20 1.26
N SER A 140 15.06 -6.60 2.43
CA SER A 140 16.20 -6.12 3.21
C SER A 140 17.03 -7.30 3.72
N PRO A 141 18.34 -7.09 4.02
CA PRO A 141 19.17 -8.11 4.66
C PRO A 141 18.52 -8.71 5.90
N GLN A 142 17.88 -7.86 6.71
CA GLN A 142 17.15 -8.24 7.91
C GLN A 142 15.95 -9.14 7.58
N GLN A 143 15.06 -8.67 6.69
CA GLN A 143 13.86 -9.39 6.29
C GLN A 143 14.19 -10.76 5.69
N TRP A 144 15.22 -10.83 4.86
CA TRP A 144 15.61 -12.10 4.26
C TRP A 144 16.16 -13.07 5.31
N ARG A 145 16.97 -12.58 6.26
CA ARG A 145 17.45 -13.41 7.37
C ARG A 145 16.30 -13.91 8.22
N ASP A 146 15.38 -13.04 8.60
CA ASP A 146 14.21 -13.43 9.41
C ASP A 146 13.39 -14.49 8.68
N ALA A 147 13.23 -14.37 7.37
CA ALA A 147 12.56 -15.39 6.59
C ALA A 147 13.28 -16.75 6.56
N VAL A 148 14.58 -16.80 6.37
CA VAL A 148 15.30 -18.10 6.33
C VAL A 148 15.46 -18.70 7.72
N CYS A 149 15.82 -17.87 8.70
CA CYS A 149 16.25 -18.33 10.02
C CYS A 149 15.14 -18.48 11.04
N ILE A 150 14.13 -17.59 11.01
CA ILE A 150 13.01 -17.66 11.96
C ILE A 150 11.94 -18.60 11.40
N SER A 151 11.64 -18.51 10.10
CA SER A 151 10.59 -19.33 9.47
C SER A 151 11.07 -20.62 8.80
N GLY A 152 12.39 -20.86 8.77
CA GLY A 152 12.97 -22.09 8.22
C GLY A 152 12.85 -22.22 6.69
N LEU A 153 12.59 -21.12 5.98
CA LEU A 153 12.48 -21.16 4.53
C LEU A 153 13.83 -21.46 3.87
N SER A 154 13.79 -22.25 2.79
CA SER A 154 14.99 -22.55 2.02
C SER A 154 15.64 -21.27 1.49
N SER A 155 16.92 -21.12 1.80
CA SER A 155 17.73 -20.04 1.24
C SER A 155 18.09 -20.37 -0.21
N PRO A 156 17.85 -19.46 -1.16
CA PRO A 156 18.34 -19.60 -2.52
C PRO A 156 19.88 -19.39 -2.63
N GLY A 157 20.57 -19.25 -1.50
CA GLY A 157 21.99 -18.93 -1.44
C GLY A 157 22.20 -17.44 -1.57
N ALA A 158 22.53 -16.97 -2.79
CA ALA A 158 22.78 -15.57 -3.07
C ALA A 158 21.59 -14.91 -3.80
N SER A 159 21.06 -13.82 -3.24
CA SER A 159 19.90 -13.07 -3.77
C SER A 159 20.14 -11.58 -3.69
N TRP A 160 19.46 -10.84 -4.57
CA TRP A 160 19.42 -9.38 -4.50
C TRP A 160 18.72 -8.91 -3.22
N THR A 161 19.21 -7.80 -2.64
CA THR A 161 18.63 -7.12 -1.45
C THR A 161 18.53 -5.62 -1.67
N ASN A 162 17.70 -4.94 -0.86
CA ASN A 162 17.45 -3.49 -0.99
C ASN A 162 18.56 -2.58 -0.43
N ALA A 163 19.56 -3.14 0.23
CA ALA A 163 20.51 -2.37 1.06
C ALA A 163 21.70 -1.75 0.31
N GLN A 164 21.67 -1.64 -1.03
CA GLN A 164 22.75 -0.97 -1.74
C GLN A 164 22.32 -0.01 -2.85
N THR A 165 22.88 1.20 -2.73
CA THR A 165 23.10 2.19 -3.77
C THR A 165 24.07 1.64 -4.84
N GLY A 166 23.61 0.70 -5.66
CA GLY A 166 24.34 0.15 -6.81
C GLY A 166 24.01 -1.30 -7.14
N ALA A 167 23.83 -1.61 -8.43
CA ALA A 167 23.34 -2.89 -8.97
C ALA A 167 24.28 -4.11 -8.82
N SER A 168 25.35 -4.02 -8.00
CA SER A 168 26.48 -4.95 -8.08
C SER A 168 26.74 -5.78 -6.83
N THR A 169 25.84 -5.84 -5.84
CA THR A 169 25.99 -6.77 -4.70
C THR A 169 24.73 -7.58 -4.41
N ALA A 170 24.92 -8.86 -4.11
CA ALA A 170 23.90 -9.75 -3.59
C ALA A 170 24.19 -10.08 -2.12
N GLY A 171 23.16 -10.34 -1.34
CA GLY A 171 23.30 -10.91 -0.01
C GLY A 171 23.44 -12.42 -0.06
N ALA A 172 24.04 -13.01 0.97
CA ALA A 172 23.92 -14.43 1.28
C ALA A 172 23.84 -14.62 2.80
N ILE A 173 23.03 -15.58 3.23
CA ILE A 173 22.89 -15.94 4.64
C ILE A 173 23.82 -17.11 4.90
N SER A 174 24.83 -16.92 5.76
CA SER A 174 25.82 -17.95 6.10
C SER A 174 25.47 -18.70 7.39
N ALA A 175 24.68 -18.10 8.28
CA ALA A 175 24.16 -18.69 9.51
C ALA A 175 22.99 -17.84 10.06
N CYS A 176 22.40 -18.30 11.16
CA CYS A 176 21.25 -17.65 11.81
C CYS A 176 21.63 -16.81 13.04
N THR A 177 22.78 -16.14 12.98
CA THR A 177 23.23 -15.16 13.97
C THR A 177 23.21 -13.75 13.35
N THR A 178 23.28 -12.71 14.18
CA THR A 178 23.21 -11.30 13.73
C THR A 178 24.28 -10.93 12.71
N ASP A 179 25.45 -11.58 12.78
CA ASP A 179 26.63 -11.24 11.98
C ASP A 179 26.78 -12.12 10.72
N ALA A 180 25.84 -13.03 10.51
CA ALA A 180 25.93 -14.07 9.48
C ALA A 180 25.21 -13.71 8.18
N PHE A 181 25.33 -12.44 7.80
CA PHE A 181 24.93 -11.93 6.49
C PHE A 181 26.15 -11.38 5.78
N SER A 182 26.46 -11.90 4.60
CA SER A 182 27.56 -11.40 3.77
C SER A 182 27.02 -10.70 2.53
N SER A 183 27.65 -9.58 2.17
CA SER A 183 27.48 -8.96 0.85
C SER A 183 28.53 -9.52 -0.09
N ILE A 184 28.08 -9.96 -1.26
CA ILE A 184 28.90 -10.57 -2.30
C ILE A 184 28.82 -9.66 -3.53
N PRO A 185 29.93 -9.04 -3.96
CA PRO A 185 29.95 -8.34 -5.23
C PRO A 185 29.68 -9.32 -6.37
N THR A 186 28.79 -8.95 -7.28
CA THR A 186 28.33 -9.80 -8.37
C THR A 186 28.18 -9.00 -9.65
N THR A 187 28.68 -9.58 -10.73
CA THR A 187 28.55 -9.09 -12.12
C THR A 187 27.52 -9.91 -12.92
N SER A 188 26.82 -10.83 -12.27
CA SER A 188 25.94 -11.82 -12.91
C SER A 188 24.57 -11.88 -12.23
N GLN A 189 23.61 -12.53 -12.91
CA GLN A 189 22.23 -12.66 -12.47
C GLN A 189 22.12 -13.48 -11.17
N ARG A 190 21.16 -13.14 -10.32
CA ARG A 190 20.90 -13.79 -9.03
C ARG A 190 19.41 -13.99 -8.83
N VAL A 191 19.06 -14.94 -7.95
CA VAL A 191 17.68 -15.16 -7.54
C VAL A 191 17.16 -13.86 -6.90
N ALA A 192 15.93 -13.48 -7.20
CA ALA A 192 15.28 -12.36 -6.53
C ALA A 192 14.57 -12.85 -5.25
N ALA A 193 14.66 -12.10 -4.17
CA ALA A 193 13.83 -12.31 -2.99
C ALA A 193 12.97 -11.06 -2.82
N CYS A 194 11.65 -11.21 -2.97
CA CYS A 194 10.70 -10.13 -2.83
C CYS A 194 10.11 -10.17 -1.42
N CYS A 195 10.10 -9.05 -0.72
CA CYS A 195 9.53 -8.93 0.62
C CYS A 195 8.54 -7.78 0.73
N LEU A 196 7.48 -8.02 1.50
CA LEU A 196 6.53 -7.03 2.00
C LEU A 196 6.41 -7.20 3.51
N GLU A 197 6.39 -6.09 4.23
CA GLU A 197 6.31 -6.12 5.68
C GLU A 197 5.27 -5.12 6.17
N TRP A 198 4.44 -5.58 7.11
CA TRP A 198 3.38 -4.79 7.73
C TRP A 198 3.51 -4.88 9.24
N ALA A 199 3.36 -3.75 9.93
CA ALA A 199 3.34 -3.74 11.39
C ALA A 199 2.10 -4.50 11.89
N ARG A 200 2.29 -5.34 12.91
CA ARG A 200 1.20 -6.01 13.63
C ARG A 200 0.87 -5.15 14.84
N TYR A 201 -0.27 -4.46 14.80
CA TYR A 201 -0.80 -3.65 15.90
C TYR A 201 -1.70 -4.47 16.81
#